data_AF-A0A7K3KRB2-F1
#
_entry.id   AF-A0A7K3KRB2-F1
#
_cell.length_a   1.000
_cell.length_b   1.000
_cell.length_c   1.000
_cell.angle_alpha   90.00
_cell.angle_beta   90.00
_cell.angle_gamma   90.00
#
_symmetry.space_group_name_H-M   'P 1'
#
loop_
_entity.id
_entity.type
_entity.pdbx_description
1 polymer ?
#
loop_
_entity_poly.entity_id
_entity_poly.type
_entity_poly.pdbx_seq_one_letter_code
_entity_poly.pdbx_strand_id
1 'polypeptide(L)'
;WRHDLTKLEALKAFYEDEAMLKELLAVKLQNKKDLAALIKEKNGIEVNPEAIFDVQVKRLHAYKRQLLNVLHILKLYFDLKDQPDLEMVPRVFIFGAKAAPGYHYAKSIIKAINEIAEMINSDPAVKDRIKVVFMENYNVSLAESIIPAADVGEQISLASKEASGTSNMKFML
;
A
#
# COMPACT_ATOMS: atom_id res chain seq x y z
N TRP A 1 -27.58 -3.93 3.23
CA TRP A 1 -26.22 -4.49 3.36
C TRP A 1 -25.46 -3.89 4.56
N ARG A 2 -25.57 -2.59 4.88
CA ARG A 2 -24.86 -1.97 6.03
C ARG A 2 -25.11 -2.59 7.42
N HIS A 3 -26.29 -3.15 7.66
CA HIS A 3 -26.62 -3.87 8.90
C HIS A 3 -26.66 -5.41 8.72
N ASP A 4 -26.43 -5.88 7.50
CA ASP A 4 -26.51 -7.29 7.13
C ASP A 4 -25.61 -7.51 5.90
N LEU A 5 -24.37 -7.93 6.16
CA LEU A 5 -23.33 -8.08 5.14
C LEU A 5 -23.59 -9.26 4.21
N THR A 6 -24.43 -10.22 4.59
CA THR A 6 -24.79 -11.36 3.71
C THR A 6 -25.42 -10.90 2.40
N LYS A 7 -26.08 -9.73 2.41
CA LYS A 7 -26.65 -9.11 1.21
C LYS A 7 -25.60 -8.73 0.15
N LEU A 8 -24.31 -8.65 0.49
CA LEU A 8 -23.25 -8.43 -0.50
C LEU A 8 -23.06 -9.64 -1.43
N GLU A 9 -23.53 -10.83 -1.06
CA GLU A 9 -23.45 -12.01 -1.93
C GLU A 9 -24.21 -11.80 -3.26
N ALA A 10 -25.21 -10.93 -3.28
CA ALA A 10 -25.93 -10.57 -4.51
C ALA A 10 -25.00 -9.94 -5.57
N LEU A 11 -23.86 -9.36 -5.16
CA LEU A 11 -22.87 -8.81 -6.10
C LEU A 11 -22.23 -9.89 -6.98
N LYS A 12 -22.26 -11.17 -6.56
CA LYS A 12 -21.78 -12.29 -7.38
C LYS A 12 -22.52 -12.41 -8.71
N ALA A 13 -23.76 -11.91 -8.82
CA ALA A 13 -24.49 -11.93 -10.08
C ALA A 13 -23.87 -11.02 -11.17
N PHE A 14 -23.00 -10.09 -10.78
CA PHE A 14 -22.42 -9.06 -11.67
C PHE A 14 -20.93 -9.29 -11.95
N TYR A 15 -20.39 -10.49 -11.67
CA TYR A 15 -18.95 -10.75 -11.76
C TYR A 15 -18.38 -10.66 -13.19
N GLU A 16 -19.21 -10.82 -14.22
CA GLU A 16 -18.87 -10.64 -15.64
C GLU A 16 -19.57 -9.41 -16.26
N ASP A 17 -20.27 -8.59 -15.46
CA ASP A 17 -20.94 -7.40 -15.97
C ASP A 17 -19.91 -6.28 -16.19
N GLU A 18 -19.52 -6.09 -17.45
CA GLU A 18 -18.52 -5.07 -17.84
C GLU A 18 -18.89 -3.65 -17.40
N ALA A 19 -20.18 -3.29 -17.41
CA ALA A 19 -20.61 -1.96 -17.00
C ALA A 19 -20.41 -1.78 -15.49
N MET A 20 -20.81 -2.77 -14.69
CA MET A 20 -20.59 -2.77 -13.24
C MET A 20 -19.10 -2.74 -12.89
N LEU A 21 -18.30 -3.59 -13.53
CA LEU A 21 -16.86 -3.63 -13.31
C LEU A 21 -16.18 -2.29 -13.65
N LYS A 22 -16.61 -1.64 -14.73
CA LYS A 22 -16.10 -0.32 -15.12
C LYS A 22 -16.43 0.76 -14.08
N GLU A 23 -17.65 0.76 -13.55
CA GLU A 23 -18.03 1.67 -12.46
C GLU A 23 -17.23 1.40 -11.19
N LEU A 24 -17.03 0.13 -10.84
CA LEU A 24 -16.22 -0.26 -9.67
C LEU A 24 -14.77 0.23 -9.79
N LEU A 25 -14.16 0.06 -10.96
CA LEU A 25 -12.81 0.56 -11.24
C LEU A 25 -12.74 2.09 -11.21
N ALA A 26 -13.78 2.79 -11.68
CA ALA A 26 -13.85 4.25 -11.61
C ALA A 26 -13.90 4.75 -10.17
N VAL A 27 -14.67 4.08 -9.29
CA VAL A 27 -14.70 4.38 -7.85
C VAL A 27 -13.32 4.15 -7.21
N LYS A 28 -12.65 3.03 -7.53
CA LYS A 28 -11.29 2.75 -7.04
C LYS A 28 -10.29 3.83 -7.49
N LEU A 29 -10.33 4.21 -8.76
CA LEU A 29 -9.45 5.24 -9.30
C LEU A 29 -9.69 6.61 -8.64
N GLN A 30 -10.94 6.98 -8.37
CA GLN A 30 -11.25 8.20 -7.64
C GLN A 30 -10.66 8.19 -6.22
N ASN A 31 -10.84 7.08 -5.48
CA ASN A 31 -10.22 6.93 -4.15
C ASN A 31 -8.69 7.05 -4.20
N LYS A 32 -8.05 6.51 -5.25
CA LYS A 32 -6.59 6.62 -5.47
C LYS A 32 -6.15 8.04 -5.77
N LYS A 33 -6.94 8.82 -6.52
CA LYS A 33 -6.69 10.25 -6.75
C LYS A 33 -6.77 11.04 -5.46
N ASP A 34 -7.78 10.77 -4.64
CA ASP A 34 -7.94 11.44 -3.34
C ASP A 34 -6.78 11.11 -2.39
N LEU A 35 -6.34 9.85 -2.35
CA LEU A 35 -5.16 9.47 -1.58
C LEU A 35 -3.87 10.07 -2.15
N ALA A 36 -3.72 10.14 -3.48
CA ALA A 36 -2.56 10.76 -4.12
C ALA A 36 -2.46 12.26 -3.74
N ALA A 37 -3.58 12.97 -3.73
CA ALA A 37 -3.64 14.36 -3.26
C ALA A 37 -3.23 14.49 -1.78
N LEU A 38 -3.72 13.58 -0.93
CA LEU A 38 -3.35 13.56 0.49
C LEU A 38 -1.85 13.24 0.72
N ILE A 39 -1.28 12.32 -0.07
CA ILE A 39 0.16 12.03 -0.06
C ILE A 39 0.94 13.28 -0.45
N LYS A 40 0.51 13.99 -1.50
CA LYS A 40 1.17 15.23 -1.93
C LYS A 40 1.12 16.30 -0.84
N GLU A 41 -0.04 16.47 -0.20
CA GLU A 41 -0.23 17.44 0.90
C GLU A 41 0.67 17.13 2.11
N LYS A 42 0.69 15.87 2.56
CA LYS A 42 1.35 15.49 3.81
C LYS A 42 2.83 15.18 3.68
N ASN A 43 3.25 14.62 2.54
CA ASN A 43 4.61 14.13 2.33
C ASN A 43 5.35 14.87 1.22
N GLY A 44 4.67 15.73 0.43
CA GLY A 44 5.27 16.43 -0.71
C GLY A 44 5.54 15.54 -1.93
N ILE A 45 5.28 14.24 -1.84
CA ILE A 45 5.55 13.25 -2.87
C ILE A 45 4.38 13.22 -3.85
N GLU A 46 4.68 13.28 -5.14
CA GLU A 46 3.69 13.08 -6.20
C GLU A 46 3.67 11.61 -6.62
N VAL A 47 2.48 11.03 -6.71
CA VAL A 47 2.29 9.62 -7.05
C VAL A 47 1.25 9.47 -8.14
N ASN A 48 1.48 8.55 -9.07
CA ASN A 48 0.57 8.26 -10.17
C ASN A 48 -0.62 7.39 -9.69
N PRO A 49 -1.88 7.87 -9.72
CA PRO A 49 -3.04 7.09 -9.29
C PRO A 49 -3.40 5.93 -10.25
N GLU A 50 -2.82 5.86 -11.45
CA GLU A 50 -2.97 4.72 -12.36
C GLU A 50 -2.04 3.55 -11.99
N ALA A 51 -1.00 3.79 -11.19
CA ALA A 51 -0.09 2.76 -10.68
C ALA A 51 -0.77 1.88 -9.63
N ILE A 52 -0.31 0.63 -9.45
CA ILE A 52 -0.81 -0.23 -8.37
C ILE A 52 -0.48 0.39 -7.02
N PHE A 53 -1.50 0.63 -6.19
CA PHE A 53 -1.32 1.06 -4.80
C PHE A 53 -1.16 -0.18 -3.90
N ASP A 54 0.09 -0.43 -3.52
CA ASP A 54 0.54 -1.58 -2.75
C ASP A 54 0.74 -1.17 -1.29
N VAL A 55 -0.17 -1.60 -0.41
CA VAL A 55 -0.37 -0.98 0.89
C VAL A 55 -0.04 -1.93 2.03
N GLN A 56 0.90 -1.54 2.89
CA GLN A 56 1.20 -2.22 4.14
C GLN A 56 1.01 -1.30 5.36
N VAL A 57 -0.24 -1.17 5.81
CA VAL A 57 -0.60 -0.38 7.00
C VAL A 57 -0.97 -1.25 8.20
N LYS A 58 -0.10 -1.25 9.21
CA LYS A 58 -0.24 -1.96 10.48
C LYS A 58 0.86 -1.53 11.43
N ARG A 59 0.72 -1.82 12.74
CA ARG A 59 1.78 -1.57 13.72
C ARG A 59 3.11 -2.13 13.23
N LEU A 60 4.20 -1.44 13.56
CA LEU A 60 5.52 -1.89 13.14
C LEU A 60 6.03 -2.93 14.13
N HIS A 61 6.29 -4.15 13.64
CA HIS A 61 6.76 -5.25 14.46
C HIS A 61 7.50 -6.27 13.58
N ALA A 62 8.57 -6.89 14.10
CA ALA A 62 9.36 -7.90 13.38
C ALA A 62 8.51 -8.98 12.69
N TYR A 63 7.50 -9.55 13.38
CA TYR A 63 6.68 -10.62 12.81
C TYR A 63 5.70 -10.16 11.73
N LYS A 64 5.42 -8.86 11.62
CA LYS A 64 4.57 -8.28 10.55
C LYS A 64 5.35 -8.01 9.26
N ARG A 65 6.68 -8.19 9.32
CA ARG A 65 7.61 -8.28 8.20
C ARG A 65 7.56 -7.11 7.21
N GLN A 66 7.41 -5.87 7.68
CA GLN A 66 7.64 -4.69 6.82
C GLN A 66 9.07 -4.67 6.24
N LEU A 67 10.04 -5.25 6.96
CA LEU A 67 11.38 -5.47 6.44
C LEU A 67 11.39 -6.40 5.21
N LEU A 68 10.55 -7.45 5.18
CA LEU A 68 10.46 -8.31 4.01
C LEU A 68 9.91 -7.54 2.80
N ASN A 69 8.90 -6.70 3.02
CA ASN A 69 8.33 -5.89 1.94
C ASN A 69 9.36 -4.91 1.37
N VAL A 70 10.10 -4.19 2.23
CA VAL A 70 11.12 -3.25 1.72
C VAL A 70 12.27 -3.95 1.00
N LEU A 71 12.63 -5.18 1.39
CA LEU A 71 13.59 -5.99 0.65
C LEU A 71 13.07 -6.40 -0.74
N HIS A 72 11.78 -6.70 -0.86
CA HIS A 72 11.14 -6.92 -2.16
C HIS A 72 11.17 -5.66 -3.03
N ILE A 73 10.88 -4.49 -2.46
CA ILE A 73 10.98 -3.21 -3.16
C ILE A 73 12.41 -2.97 -3.67
N LEU A 74 13.43 -3.22 -2.84
CA LEU A 74 14.83 -3.11 -3.26
C LEU A 74 15.17 -4.06 -4.41
N LYS A 75 14.66 -5.29 -4.38
CA LYS A 75 14.84 -6.23 -5.49
C LYS A 75 14.26 -5.66 -6.79
N LEU A 76 13.03 -5.16 -6.76
CA LEU A 76 12.40 -4.55 -7.94
C LEU A 76 13.17 -3.33 -8.44
N TYR A 77 13.68 -2.51 -7.52
CA TYR A 77 14.53 -1.37 -7.85
C TYR A 77 15.80 -1.83 -8.56
N PHE A 78 16.53 -2.82 -8.03
CA PHE A 78 17.76 -3.31 -8.65
C PHE A 78 17.50 -4.01 -10.00
N ASP A 79 16.41 -4.75 -10.14
CA ASP A 79 16.02 -5.32 -11.45
C ASP A 79 15.87 -4.21 -12.51
N LEU A 80 15.25 -3.07 -12.15
CA LEU A 80 15.11 -1.92 -13.05
C LEU A 80 16.45 -1.21 -13.32
N LYS A 81 17.40 -1.22 -12.38
CA LYS A 81 18.74 -0.67 -12.59
C LYS A 81 19.55 -1.52 -13.55
N ASP A 82 19.44 -2.84 -13.42
CA ASP A 82 20.14 -3.80 -14.25
C ASP A 82 19.52 -3.90 -15.65
N GLN A 83 18.20 -3.73 -15.75
CA GLN A 83 17.43 -3.77 -17.00
C GLN A 83 16.53 -2.54 -17.12
N PRO A 84 17.06 -1.39 -17.62
CA PRO A 84 16.30 -0.15 -17.71
C PRO A 84 15.03 -0.22 -18.56
N ASP A 85 14.96 -1.14 -19.52
CA ASP A 85 13.82 -1.36 -20.42
C ASP A 85 12.84 -2.44 -19.93
N LEU A 86 13.05 -2.96 -18.71
CA LEU A 86 12.15 -3.96 -18.11
C LEU A 86 10.72 -3.41 -18.06
N GLU A 87 9.81 -4.11 -18.73
CA GLU A 87 8.38 -3.83 -18.65
C GLU A 87 7.88 -4.17 -17.25
N MET A 88 7.42 -3.14 -16.55
CA MET A 88 6.91 -3.24 -15.19
C MET A 88 5.67 -2.38 -15.07
N VAL A 89 4.60 -2.97 -14.51
CA VAL A 89 3.42 -2.19 -14.10
C VAL A 89 3.85 -1.26 -12.96
N PRO A 90 3.67 0.06 -13.10
CA PRO A 90 4.05 1.02 -12.07
C PRO A 90 3.42 0.70 -10.72
N ARG A 91 4.18 0.89 -9.63
CA ARG A 91 3.72 0.66 -8.26
C ARG A 91 4.04 1.81 -7.32
N VAL A 92 3.10 2.09 -6.43
CA VAL A 92 3.25 3.01 -5.30
C VAL A 92 3.12 2.17 -4.03
N PHE A 93 4.25 1.96 -3.35
CA PHE A 93 4.31 1.24 -2.08
C PHE A 93 4.02 2.19 -0.92
N ILE A 94 2.96 1.92 -0.17
CA ILE A 94 2.45 2.81 0.88
C ILE A 94 2.55 2.09 2.23
N PHE A 95 3.43 2.60 3.09
CA PHE A 95 3.56 2.18 4.47
C PHE A 95 2.81 3.13 5.38
N GLY A 96 2.31 2.60 6.49
CA GLY A 96 1.71 3.39 7.56
C GLY A 96 1.79 2.62 8.86
N ALA A 97 2.66 3.04 9.76
CA ALA A 97 2.96 2.30 10.96
C ALA A 97 3.44 3.19 12.11
N LYS A 98 3.30 2.67 13.33
CA LYS A 98 3.92 3.21 14.55
C LYS A 98 4.72 2.12 15.22
N ALA A 99 5.89 2.48 15.75
CA ALA A 99 6.69 1.63 16.62
C ALA A 99 6.47 2.04 18.08
N ALA A 100 6.52 1.09 19.00
CA ALA A 100 6.52 1.39 20.42
C ALA A 100 7.80 2.18 20.80
N PRO A 101 7.75 3.11 21.77
CA PRO A 101 8.88 4.02 22.05
C PRO A 101 10.21 3.31 22.34
N GLY A 102 10.17 2.22 23.11
CA GLY A 102 11.35 1.42 23.47
C GLY A 102 11.72 0.31 22.47
N TYR A 103 10.97 0.15 21.37
CA TYR A 103 11.24 -0.91 20.40
C TYR A 103 12.24 -0.43 19.34
N HIS A 104 13.53 -0.40 19.71
CA HIS A 104 14.61 0.12 18.86
C HIS A 104 14.69 -0.55 17.49
N TYR A 105 14.62 -1.89 17.44
CA TYR A 105 14.63 -2.63 16.17
C TYR A 105 13.50 -2.21 15.22
N ALA A 106 12.29 -2.02 15.76
CA ALA A 106 11.16 -1.52 15.00
C ALA A 106 11.45 -0.10 14.46
N LYS A 107 11.97 0.80 15.28
CA LYS A 107 12.37 2.15 14.84
C LYS A 107 13.45 2.11 13.75
N SER A 108 14.41 1.18 13.83
CA SER A 108 15.44 0.98 12.80
C SER A 108 14.84 0.54 11.46
N ILE A 109 13.80 -0.29 11.46
CA ILE A 109 13.08 -0.66 10.22
C ILE A 109 12.34 0.56 9.63
N ILE A 110 11.68 1.39 10.46
CA ILE A 110 11.05 2.63 9.97
C ILE A 110 12.10 3.52 9.30
N LYS A 111 13.26 3.72 9.96
CA LYS A 111 14.37 4.47 9.36
C LYS A 111 14.79 3.86 8.04
N ALA A 112 15.03 2.55 7.98
CA ALA A 112 15.43 1.88 6.75
C ALA A 112 14.43 2.08 5.60
N ILE A 113 13.12 1.98 5.88
CA ILE A 113 12.09 2.24 4.86
C ILE A 113 12.16 3.68 4.35
N ASN A 114 12.33 4.66 5.23
CA ASN A 114 12.42 6.07 4.83
C ASN A 114 13.68 6.36 4.01
N GLU A 115 14.85 5.85 4.39
CA GLU A 115 16.09 6.04 3.63
C GLU A 115 16.01 5.37 2.25
N ILE A 116 15.41 4.18 2.17
CA ILE A 116 15.19 3.48 0.89
C ILE A 116 14.16 4.23 0.04
N ALA A 117 13.11 4.78 0.65
CA ALA A 117 12.13 5.59 -0.06
C ALA A 117 12.77 6.83 -0.67
N GLU A 118 13.63 7.54 0.08
CA GLU A 118 14.36 8.70 -0.43
C GLU A 118 15.26 8.31 -1.60
N MET A 119 16.04 7.23 -1.46
CA MET A 119 16.90 6.71 -2.53
C MET A 119 16.11 6.41 -3.82
N ILE A 120 15.00 5.69 -3.71
CA ILE A 120 14.21 5.27 -4.87
C ILE A 120 13.47 6.45 -5.50
N ASN A 121 12.84 7.29 -4.68
CA ASN A 121 12.01 8.39 -5.17
C ASN A 121 12.82 9.50 -5.84
N SER A 122 14.10 9.65 -5.47
CA SER A 122 15.05 10.62 -6.04
C SER A 122 15.82 10.08 -7.24
N ASP A 123 15.74 8.78 -7.56
CA ASP A 123 16.45 8.20 -8.70
C ASP A 123 15.70 8.47 -10.02
N PRO A 124 16.24 9.33 -10.92
CA PRO A 124 15.59 9.64 -12.19
C PRO A 124 15.49 8.43 -13.14
N ALA A 125 16.28 7.37 -12.93
CA ALA A 125 16.21 6.16 -13.74
C ALA A 125 14.96 5.32 -13.43
N VAL A 126 14.42 5.43 -12.22
CA VAL A 126 13.20 4.73 -11.80
C VAL A 126 11.96 5.44 -12.35
N LYS A 127 12.02 6.76 -12.53
CA LYS A 127 10.91 7.63 -12.97
C LYS A 127 9.69 7.45 -12.07
N ASP A 128 8.54 7.09 -12.64
CA ASP A 128 7.29 6.80 -11.93
C ASP A 128 6.96 5.30 -11.84
N ARG A 129 7.93 4.43 -12.14
CA ARG A 129 7.72 2.96 -12.09
C ARG A 129 7.64 2.44 -10.66
N ILE A 130 8.40 3.03 -9.74
CA ILE A 130 8.36 2.72 -8.33
C ILE A 130 8.33 4.02 -7.55
N LYS A 131 7.34 4.18 -6.69
CA LYS A 131 7.32 5.18 -5.62
C LYS A 131 7.16 4.49 -4.28
N VAL A 132 7.80 5.01 -3.25
CA VAL A 132 7.67 4.50 -1.88
C VAL A 132 7.28 5.65 -0.97
N VAL A 133 6.21 5.48 -0.19
CA VAL A 133 5.66 6.51 0.68
C VAL A 133 5.48 5.93 2.08
N PHE A 134 5.99 6.61 3.09
CA PHE A 134 5.67 6.32 4.48
C PHE A 134 4.71 7.39 5.02
N MET A 135 3.44 7.02 5.19
CA MET A 135 2.42 7.90 5.75
C MET A 135 2.60 8.00 7.26
N GLU A 136 3.00 9.18 7.72
CA GLU A 136 3.26 9.44 9.13
C GLU A 136 1.98 9.41 9.98
N ASN A 137 2.17 9.14 11.27
CA ASN A 137 1.11 9.18 12.28
C ASN A 137 -0.15 8.35 11.94
N TYR A 138 0.04 7.16 11.33
CA TYR A 138 -1.07 6.26 10.98
C TYR A 138 -2.10 6.09 12.11
N ASN A 139 -3.36 6.33 11.78
CA ASN A 139 -4.52 6.35 12.67
C ASN A 139 -5.80 5.97 11.89
N VAL A 140 -6.97 6.08 12.51
CA VAL A 140 -8.26 5.72 11.89
C VAL A 140 -8.55 6.60 10.67
N SER A 141 -8.43 7.93 10.79
CA SER A 141 -8.71 8.86 9.69
C SER A 141 -7.83 8.59 8.47
N LEU A 142 -6.55 8.28 8.69
CA LEU A 142 -5.65 7.93 7.59
C LEU A 142 -6.00 6.56 6.99
N ALA A 143 -6.46 5.61 7.80
CA ALA A 143 -6.94 4.32 7.30
C ALA A 143 -8.20 4.46 6.43
N GLU A 144 -9.11 5.38 6.77
CA GLU A 144 -10.32 5.67 5.99
C GLU A 144 -10.01 6.18 4.58
N SER A 145 -8.88 6.88 4.39
CA SER A 145 -8.41 7.28 3.05
C SER A 145 -7.60 6.18 2.36
N ILE A 146 -6.75 5.46 3.09
CA ILE A 146 -5.84 4.47 2.50
C ILE A 146 -6.56 3.21 2.05
N ILE A 147 -7.48 2.67 2.87
CA ILE A 147 -8.10 1.37 2.61
C ILE A 147 -8.91 1.35 1.31
N PRO A 148 -9.80 2.33 1.03
CA PRO A 148 -10.58 2.33 -0.21
C PRO A 148 -9.74 2.52 -1.48
N ALA A 149 -8.54 3.08 -1.36
CA ALA A 149 -7.62 3.33 -2.47
C ALA A 149 -6.63 2.18 -2.73
N ALA A 150 -6.53 1.19 -1.85
CA ALA A 150 -5.59 0.09 -2.02
C ALA A 150 -6.01 -0.87 -3.14
N ASP A 151 -5.06 -1.23 -3.99
CA ASP A 151 -5.21 -2.33 -4.95
C ASP A 151 -4.70 -3.64 -4.33
N VAL A 152 -3.61 -3.57 -3.57
CA VAL A 152 -3.02 -4.69 -2.83
C VAL A 152 -2.91 -4.32 -1.35
N GLY A 153 -3.47 -5.16 -0.48
CA GLY A 153 -3.37 -5.01 0.98
C GLY A 153 -2.44 -6.06 1.58
N GLU A 154 -1.22 -5.69 1.92
CA GLU A 154 -0.15 -6.61 2.34
C GLU A 154 -0.39 -7.28 3.71
N GLN A 155 -0.57 -8.62 3.68
CA GLN A 155 -0.82 -9.47 4.86
C GLN A 155 0.29 -10.51 5.11
N ILE A 156 1.53 -10.07 4.99
CA ILE A 156 2.72 -10.94 5.04
C ILE A 156 3.26 -11.19 6.44
N SER A 157 2.43 -11.37 7.47
CA SER A 157 2.95 -11.75 8.80
C SER A 157 3.59 -13.14 8.75
N LEU A 158 4.56 -13.42 9.63
CA LEU A 158 5.10 -14.78 9.78
C LEU A 158 3.95 -15.74 10.14
N ALA A 159 3.87 -16.89 9.46
CA ALA A 159 2.83 -17.88 9.71
C ALA A 159 2.75 -18.21 11.21
N SER A 160 1.53 -18.35 11.75
CA SER A 160 1.21 -18.54 13.18
C SER A 160 1.48 -17.35 14.13
N LYS A 161 2.03 -16.22 13.68
CA LYS A 161 2.29 -15.06 14.57
C LYS A 161 1.19 -14.01 14.56
N GLU A 162 0.39 -13.94 13.49
CA GLU A 162 -0.82 -13.14 13.47
C GLU A 162 -2.00 -14.00 13.92
N ALA A 163 -2.68 -13.61 15.00
CA ALA A 163 -3.82 -14.38 15.50
C ALA A 163 -5.06 -14.25 14.59
N SER A 164 -5.26 -13.06 14.00
CA SER A 164 -6.34 -12.78 13.04
C SER A 164 -5.92 -11.67 12.09
N GLY A 165 -5.72 -10.47 12.63
CA GLY A 165 -5.69 -9.24 11.84
C GLY A 165 -7.10 -8.83 11.42
N THR A 166 -7.37 -7.52 11.37
CA THR A 166 -8.68 -6.98 10.97
C THR A 166 -8.59 -6.05 9.76
N SER A 167 -7.42 -5.50 9.45
CA SER A 167 -7.24 -4.68 8.25
C SER A 167 -7.34 -5.52 6.97
N ASN A 168 -6.99 -6.80 7.01
CA ASN A 168 -7.22 -7.76 5.93
C ASN A 168 -8.69 -7.80 5.49
N MET A 169 -9.63 -7.88 6.45
CA MET A 169 -11.07 -7.87 6.17
C MET A 169 -11.51 -6.54 5.57
N LYS A 170 -10.93 -5.42 6.02
CA LYS A 170 -11.25 -4.08 5.49
C LYS A 170 -10.75 -3.87 4.07
N PHE A 171 -9.63 -4.48 3.69
CA PHE A 171 -9.10 -4.42 2.32
C PHE A 171 -9.88 -5.31 1.35
N MET A 172 -10.46 -6.41 1.85
CA MET A 172 -11.27 -7.33 1.06
C MET A 172 -12.65 -6.74 0.72
N LEU A 173 -13.24 -6.00 1.67
CA LEU A 173 -14.53 -5.33 1.52
C LEU A 173 -14.42 -4.03 0.71
#